data_AF-A0A7W4EMA1-F1
#
_entry.id   AF-A0A7W4EMA1-F1
#
_cell.length_a   1.000
_cell.length_b   1.000
_cell.length_c   1.000
_cell.angle_alpha   90.00
_cell.angle_beta   90.00
_cell.angle_gamma   90.00
#
_symmetry.space_group_name_H-M   'P 1'
#
loop_
_entity.id
_entity.type
_entity.pdbx_description
1 polymer ?
#
loop_
_entity_poly.entity_id
_entity_poly.type
_entity_poly.pdbx_seq_one_letter_code
_entity_poly.pdbx_strand_id
1 'polypeptide(L)'
;MPEFCDVYAVQLRELDKRAETRPLLFRDEARRAYANYTRQQRRIAKRLKTPEVTAFDFYMAWRDRYMTRMQRIMSAVQAGKLDKMLARVLLLPDDASVKQLTQALIEIRTVCERQALVDTVYNIRRKRARRTAQALVDMGDQAVAHDVERFVNYHLYRTVARQRNVVVVDRHANLLVCMIQHVRARRQTRKLVRAARRRLADIDTELFATEQLHNGLVARLFSLGIDLIEVLAARHEYEKALEKMSAAARKSPTKKLELYEKKTASIRSAYLDSVPGLAGLKDVQKAAKEIDDALLKVFDFDMQQCNDLMRALKRYRTLTRERKELELRLSRD
;
A
#
# COMPACT_ATOMS: atom_id res chain seq x y z
N MET A 1 20.62 11.38 13.80
CA MET A 1 20.24 9.99 14.12
C MET A 1 20.52 9.13 12.88
N PRO A 2 21.79 8.94 12.49
CA PRO A 2 22.13 8.08 11.35
C PRO A 2 21.73 6.62 11.62
N GLU A 3 22.05 6.13 12.82
CA GLU A 3 21.77 4.76 13.27
C GLU A 3 20.27 4.37 13.21
N PHE A 4 19.37 5.34 13.45
CA PHE A 4 17.92 5.09 13.32
C PHE A 4 17.51 4.78 11.88
N CYS A 5 18.11 5.47 10.91
CA CYS A 5 17.81 5.26 9.49
C CYS A 5 18.32 3.89 9.01
N ASP A 6 19.45 3.43 9.54
CA ASP A 6 20.04 2.14 9.19
C ASP A 6 19.21 0.98 9.79
N VAL A 7 18.85 1.08 11.08
CA VAL A 7 18.04 0.05 11.76
C VAL A 7 16.66 -0.12 11.12
N TYR A 8 16.04 0.96 10.64
CA TYR A 8 14.71 0.93 10.04
C TYR A 8 14.68 1.17 8.52
N ALA A 9 15.77 0.88 7.82
CA ALA A 9 15.93 1.18 6.40
C ALA A 9 14.81 0.59 5.52
N VAL A 10 14.37 -0.64 5.81
CA VAL A 10 13.30 -1.32 5.05
C VAL A 10 11.97 -0.59 5.23
N GLN A 11 11.57 -0.31 6.47
CA GLN A 11 10.33 0.39 6.78
C GLN A 11 10.32 1.82 6.21
N LEU A 12 11.48 2.50 6.23
CA LEU A 12 11.64 3.81 5.61
C LEU A 12 11.40 3.75 4.10
N ARG A 13 11.99 2.78 3.39
CA ARG A 13 11.78 2.60 1.94
C ARG A 13 10.32 2.31 1.60
N GLU A 14 9.63 1.49 2.41
CA GLU A 14 8.21 1.21 2.21
C GLU A 14 7.34 2.45 2.41
N LEU A 15 7.57 3.20 3.48
CA LEU A 15 6.86 4.44 3.75
C LEU A 15 7.16 5.51 2.69
N ASP A 16 8.39 5.53 2.17
CA ASP A 16 8.78 6.45 1.11
C ASP A 16 8.03 6.15 -0.21
N LYS A 17 7.94 4.89 -0.61
CA LYS A 17 7.11 4.45 -1.76
C LYS A 17 5.62 4.77 -1.55
N ARG A 18 5.11 4.63 -0.32
CA ARG A 18 3.72 5.00 0.01
C ARG A 18 3.51 6.51 -0.08
N ALA A 19 4.48 7.31 0.38
CA ALA A 19 4.44 8.76 0.27
C ALA A 19 4.47 9.23 -1.19
N GLU A 20 5.19 8.53 -2.08
CA GLU A 20 5.19 8.78 -3.53
C GLU A 20 3.85 8.45 -4.18
N THR A 21 3.36 7.22 -3.96
CA THR A 21 2.19 6.70 -4.66
C THR A 21 0.89 7.32 -4.15
N ARG A 22 0.80 7.57 -2.84
CA ARG A 22 -0.41 8.05 -2.15
C ARG A 22 -0.07 9.08 -1.07
N PRO A 23 0.33 10.31 -1.47
CA PRO A 23 0.80 11.35 -0.54
C PRO A 23 -0.25 11.81 0.49
N LEU A 24 -1.54 11.68 0.18
CA LEU A 24 -2.63 12.13 1.05
C LEU A 24 -2.94 11.11 2.14
N LEU A 25 -3.05 9.82 1.80
CA LEU A 25 -3.14 8.74 2.79
C LEU A 25 -1.93 8.74 3.74
N PHE A 26 -0.73 8.88 3.18
CA PHE A 26 0.49 9.01 3.99
C PHE A 26 0.39 10.18 4.98
N ARG A 27 -0.15 11.33 4.56
CA ARG A 27 -0.31 12.50 5.44
C ARG A 27 -1.26 12.20 6.60
N ASP A 28 -2.36 11.48 6.36
CA ASP A 28 -3.33 11.17 7.42
C ASP A 28 -2.81 10.10 8.38
N GLU A 29 -2.11 9.09 7.89
CA GLU A 29 -1.39 8.13 8.72
C GLU A 29 -0.31 8.83 9.57
N ALA A 30 0.47 9.73 8.97
CA ALA A 30 1.47 10.53 9.68
C ALA A 30 0.84 11.44 10.75
N ARG A 31 -0.32 12.05 10.47
CA ARG A 31 -1.08 12.85 11.46
C ARG A 31 -1.51 12.00 12.65
N ARG A 32 -2.02 10.79 12.41
CA ARG A 32 -2.38 9.84 13.48
C ARG A 32 -1.16 9.44 14.31
N ALA A 33 -0.05 9.10 13.66
CA ALA A 33 1.20 8.79 14.34
C ALA A 33 1.71 9.98 15.20
N TYR A 34 1.60 11.21 14.69
CA TYR A 34 1.98 12.42 15.42
C TYR A 34 1.08 12.68 16.63
N ALA A 35 -0.23 12.43 16.50
CA ALA A 35 -1.19 12.57 17.58
C ALA A 35 -0.98 11.52 18.68
N ASN A 36 -0.67 10.28 18.29
CA ASN A 36 -0.42 9.17 19.21
C ASN A 36 0.83 9.37 20.07
N TYR A 37 1.84 10.07 19.55
CA TYR A 37 3.03 10.42 20.32
C TYR A 37 2.83 11.67 21.17
N THR A 38 2.44 11.46 22.43
CA THR A 38 1.93 12.51 23.33
C THR A 38 3.01 13.51 23.78
N ARG A 39 2.56 14.67 24.28
CA ARG A 39 3.46 15.68 24.87
C ARG A 39 4.27 15.14 26.05
N GLN A 40 3.71 14.23 26.85
CA GLN A 40 4.41 13.61 27.98
C GLN A 40 5.55 12.70 27.49
N GLN A 41 5.26 11.80 26.55
CA GLN A 41 6.28 10.92 25.95
C GLN A 41 7.42 11.71 25.29
N ARG A 42 7.09 12.81 24.59
CA ARG A 42 8.09 13.75 24.04
C ARG A 42 8.97 14.39 25.12
N ARG A 43 8.40 14.72 26.28
CA ARG A 43 9.17 15.28 27.41
C ARG A 43 10.08 14.22 28.02
N ILE A 44 9.62 12.97 28.12
CA ILE A 44 10.42 11.82 28.58
C ILE A 44 11.60 11.63 27.64
N ALA A 45 11.39 11.48 26.33
CA ALA A 45 12.47 11.33 25.36
C ALA A 45 13.48 12.49 25.39
N LYS A 46 13.01 13.73 25.59
CA LYS A 46 13.90 14.90 25.79
C LYS A 46 14.73 14.82 27.08
N ARG A 47 14.19 14.25 28.15
CA ARG A 47 14.86 14.10 29.45
C ARG A 47 15.83 12.92 29.48
N LEU A 48 15.57 11.90 28.68
CA LEU A 48 16.48 10.78 28.44
C LEU A 48 17.71 11.21 27.62
N LYS A 49 17.52 12.14 26.68
CA LYS A 49 18.62 12.66 25.86
C LYS A 49 19.71 13.33 26.71
N THR A 50 20.93 12.85 26.55
CA THR A 50 22.18 13.45 27.05
C THR A 50 23.10 13.75 25.86
N PRO A 51 24.28 14.39 26.06
CA PRO A 51 25.25 14.59 24.98
C PRO A 51 25.77 13.28 24.39
N GLU A 52 25.90 12.24 25.22
CA GLU A 52 26.48 10.94 24.86
C GLU A 52 25.42 9.93 24.39
N VAL A 53 24.22 9.97 24.98
CA VAL A 53 23.16 8.97 24.76
C VAL A 53 21.88 9.66 24.29
N THR A 54 21.33 9.16 23.19
CA THR A 54 20.03 9.56 22.69
C THR A 54 18.90 8.71 23.28
N ALA A 55 17.66 9.19 23.20
CA ALA A 55 16.51 8.40 23.62
C ALA A 55 16.37 7.10 22.82
N PHE A 56 16.79 7.10 21.55
CA PHE A 56 16.78 5.91 20.71
C PHE A 56 17.75 4.86 21.22
N ASP A 57 18.97 5.25 21.59
CA ASP A 57 20.00 4.34 22.08
C ASP A 57 19.57 3.68 23.39
N PHE A 58 18.85 4.42 24.26
CA PHE A 58 18.22 3.85 25.44
C PHE A 58 17.17 2.80 25.09
N TYR A 59 16.29 3.07 24.12
CA TYR A 59 15.27 2.11 23.67
C TYR A 59 15.89 0.86 23.02
N MET A 60 16.98 1.03 22.27
CA MET A 60 17.74 -0.07 21.69
C MET A 60 18.40 -0.90 22.79
N ALA A 61 19.02 -0.28 23.79
CA ALA A 61 19.57 -0.99 24.94
C ALA A 61 18.48 -1.76 25.72
N TRP A 62 17.31 -1.17 25.90
CA TRP A 62 16.17 -1.85 26.53
C TRP A 62 15.72 -3.08 25.74
N ARG A 63 15.60 -2.96 24.41
CA ARG A 63 15.20 -4.06 23.53
C ARG A 63 16.26 -5.16 23.44
N ASP A 64 17.50 -4.79 23.18
CA ASP A 64 18.56 -5.75 22.79
C ASP A 64 19.26 -6.35 24.01
N ARG A 65 19.30 -5.63 25.15
CA ARG A 65 19.94 -6.12 26.39
C ARG A 65 18.92 -6.62 27.40
N TYR A 66 17.98 -5.77 27.80
CA TYR A 66 17.04 -6.10 28.87
C TYR A 66 16.02 -7.15 28.41
N MET A 67 15.29 -6.91 27.31
CA MET A 67 14.24 -7.85 26.87
C MET A 67 14.82 -9.21 26.48
N THR A 68 15.94 -9.27 25.77
CA THR A 68 16.59 -10.54 25.42
C THR A 68 17.05 -11.32 26.66
N ARG A 69 17.57 -10.63 27.68
CA ARG A 69 17.98 -11.28 28.93
C ARG A 69 16.79 -11.75 29.74
N MET A 70 15.72 -10.97 29.79
CA MET A 70 14.49 -11.36 30.48
C MET A 70 13.81 -12.56 29.82
N GLN A 71 13.76 -12.61 28.48
CA GLN A 71 13.27 -13.78 27.73
C GLN A 71 14.08 -15.04 28.04
N ARG A 72 15.42 -14.94 28.12
CA ARG A 72 16.28 -16.06 28.52
C ARG A 72 15.95 -16.54 29.93
N ILE A 73 15.82 -15.62 30.89
CA ILE A 73 15.45 -15.95 32.28
C ILE A 73 14.08 -16.64 32.32
N MET A 74 13.06 -16.09 31.65
CA MET A 74 11.73 -16.68 31.60
C MET A 74 11.73 -18.08 30.97
N SER A 75 12.46 -18.28 29.87
CA SER A 75 12.58 -19.60 29.23
C SER A 75 13.28 -20.62 30.13
N ALA A 76 14.27 -20.20 30.91
CA ALA A 76 14.98 -21.06 31.85
C ALA A 76 14.09 -21.46 33.04
N VAL A 77 13.23 -20.55 33.50
CA VAL A 77 12.20 -20.84 34.51
C VAL A 77 11.19 -21.85 33.97
N GLN A 78 10.69 -21.65 32.74
CA GLN A 78 9.72 -22.55 32.10
C GLN A 78 10.24 -23.98 31.92
N ALA A 79 11.56 -24.17 31.85
CA ALA A 79 12.18 -25.49 31.80
C ALA A 79 12.06 -26.28 33.13
N GLY A 80 11.52 -25.68 34.20
CA GLY A 80 11.17 -26.34 35.47
C GLY A 80 12.36 -26.78 36.31
N LYS A 81 13.60 -26.54 35.87
CA LYS A 81 14.82 -26.87 36.64
C LYS A 81 14.91 -26.08 37.94
N LEU A 82 14.52 -24.81 37.91
CA LEU A 82 14.53 -23.93 39.08
C LEU A 82 13.53 -24.41 40.13
N ASP A 83 12.30 -24.74 39.74
CA ASP A 83 11.26 -25.26 40.64
C ASP A 83 11.71 -26.56 41.30
N LYS A 84 12.30 -27.50 40.54
CA LYS A 84 12.85 -28.75 41.08
C LYS A 84 13.99 -28.52 42.08
N MET A 85 14.86 -27.54 41.82
CA MET A 85 15.91 -27.18 42.76
C MET A 85 15.35 -26.54 44.03
N LEU A 86 14.39 -25.62 43.91
CA LEU A 86 13.77 -24.96 45.05
C LEU A 86 13.00 -25.94 45.92
N ALA A 87 12.21 -26.83 45.32
CA ALA A 87 11.52 -27.91 46.04
C ALA A 87 12.49 -28.79 46.82
N ARG A 88 13.62 -29.17 46.19
CA ARG A 88 14.64 -30.04 46.81
C ARG A 88 15.45 -29.34 47.90
N VAL A 89 15.85 -28.10 47.70
CA VAL A 89 16.77 -27.38 48.60
C VAL A 89 16.03 -26.78 49.80
N LEU A 90 14.82 -26.28 49.60
CA LEU A 90 14.03 -25.61 50.65
C LEU A 90 13.02 -26.55 51.32
N LEU A 91 12.97 -27.82 50.90
CA LEU A 91 12.06 -28.85 51.44
C LEU A 91 10.60 -28.35 51.48
N LEU A 92 10.19 -27.69 50.40
CA LEU A 92 8.85 -27.09 50.32
C LEU A 92 7.80 -28.21 50.13
N PRO A 93 6.73 -28.22 50.95
CA PRO A 93 5.75 -29.30 50.94
C PRO A 93 4.82 -29.27 49.72
N ASP A 94 4.57 -28.08 49.16
CA ASP A 94 3.57 -27.88 48.10
C ASP A 94 4.15 -27.20 46.84
N ASP A 95 3.72 -27.65 45.66
CA ASP A 95 4.04 -27.04 44.37
C ASP A 95 3.58 -25.58 44.27
N ALA A 96 2.54 -25.20 45.03
CA ALA A 96 2.04 -23.83 45.08
C ALA A 96 3.06 -22.88 45.72
N SER A 97 3.69 -23.29 46.83
CA SER A 97 4.70 -22.51 47.52
C SER A 97 5.97 -22.35 46.69
N VAL A 98 6.37 -23.40 45.96
CA VAL A 98 7.50 -23.35 45.02
C VAL A 98 7.23 -22.33 43.92
N LYS A 99 6.04 -22.36 43.31
CA LYS A 99 5.66 -21.38 42.26
C LYS A 99 5.60 -19.95 42.76
N GLN A 100 5.11 -19.72 43.99
CA GLN A 100 5.11 -18.38 44.60
C GLN A 100 6.53 -17.84 44.82
N LEU A 101 7.45 -18.67 45.31
CA LEU A 101 8.85 -18.29 45.50
C LEU A 101 9.57 -18.06 44.17
N THR A 102 9.33 -18.91 43.17
CA THR A 102 9.82 -18.71 41.80
C THR A 102 9.35 -17.37 41.24
N GLN A 103 8.07 -17.02 41.43
CA GLN A 103 7.52 -15.74 41.00
C GLN A 103 8.19 -14.55 41.73
N ALA A 104 8.38 -14.63 43.04
CA ALA A 104 9.07 -13.58 43.81
C ALA A 104 10.53 -13.39 43.37
N LEU A 105 11.25 -14.49 43.08
CA LEU A 105 12.62 -14.43 42.56
C LEU A 105 12.69 -13.80 41.18
N ILE A 106 11.71 -14.07 40.31
CA ILE A 106 11.59 -13.43 39.00
C ILE A 106 11.36 -11.93 39.18
N GLU A 107 10.47 -11.53 40.08
CA GLU A 107 10.21 -10.11 40.37
C GLU A 107 11.47 -9.39 40.87
N ILE A 108 12.18 -9.95 41.85
CA ILE A 108 13.45 -9.40 42.33
C ILE A 108 14.45 -9.30 41.17
N ARG A 109 14.58 -10.37 40.37
CA ARG A 109 15.51 -10.38 39.24
C ARG A 109 15.15 -9.32 38.21
N THR A 110 13.88 -9.13 37.90
CA THR A 110 13.43 -8.10 36.97
C THR A 110 13.87 -6.72 37.46
N VAL A 111 13.68 -6.39 38.73
CA VAL A 111 14.11 -5.10 39.30
C VAL A 111 15.63 -4.92 39.17
N CYS A 112 16.42 -5.96 39.48
CA CYS A 112 17.88 -5.90 39.31
C CYS A 112 18.30 -5.68 37.86
N GLU A 113 17.67 -6.36 36.89
CA GLU A 113 17.97 -6.20 35.46
C GLU A 113 17.57 -4.81 34.94
N ARG A 114 16.46 -4.26 35.43
CA ARG A 114 16.03 -2.90 35.13
C ARG A 114 17.03 -1.86 35.62
N GLN A 115 17.54 -2.02 36.84
CA GLN A 115 18.58 -1.16 37.39
C GLN A 115 19.89 -1.31 36.61
N ALA A 116 20.30 -2.54 36.30
CA ALA A 116 21.51 -2.81 35.53
C ALA A 116 21.44 -2.15 34.14
N LEU A 117 20.30 -2.19 33.47
CA LEU A 117 20.09 -1.46 32.21
C LEU A 117 20.38 0.03 32.39
N VAL A 118 19.76 0.67 33.38
CA VAL A 118 19.92 2.10 33.64
C VAL A 118 21.37 2.47 33.97
N ASP A 119 22.06 1.64 34.75
CA ASP A 119 23.48 1.82 35.11
C ASP A 119 24.41 1.67 33.90
N THR A 120 24.11 0.77 32.97
CA THR A 120 24.92 0.59 31.76
C THR A 120 24.75 1.73 30.76
N VAL A 121 23.56 2.34 30.70
CA VAL A 121 23.25 3.40 29.72
C VAL A 121 23.59 4.79 30.27
N TYR A 122 23.44 5.02 31.57
CA TYR A 122 23.67 6.34 32.16
C TYR A 122 24.69 6.30 33.30
N ASN A 123 25.74 7.12 33.18
CA ASN A 123 26.68 7.36 34.26
C ASN A 123 26.00 8.01 35.49
N ILE A 124 26.48 7.70 36.69
CA ILE A 124 26.04 8.22 38.00
C ILE A 124 25.92 9.74 38.02
N ARG A 125 26.78 10.44 37.26
CA ARG A 125 26.77 11.92 37.15
C ARG A 125 25.48 12.47 36.51
N ARG A 126 24.77 11.70 35.68
CA ARG A 126 23.57 12.15 34.93
C ARG A 126 22.27 11.84 35.70
N LYS A 127 22.14 12.40 36.91
CA LYS A 127 21.02 12.11 37.84
C LYS A 127 19.61 12.27 37.24
N ARG A 128 19.37 13.28 36.41
CA ARG A 128 18.03 13.57 35.84
C ARG A 128 17.60 12.55 34.78
N ALA A 129 18.48 12.21 33.85
CA ALA A 129 18.22 11.23 32.80
C ALA A 129 18.06 9.83 33.43
N ARG A 130 18.96 9.48 34.36
CA ARG A 130 18.90 8.26 35.15
C ARG A 130 17.57 8.08 35.89
N ARG A 131 17.11 9.09 36.63
CA ARG A 131 15.79 9.04 37.32
C ARG A 131 14.63 8.88 36.34
N THR A 132 14.71 9.52 35.17
CA THR A 132 13.65 9.40 34.15
C THR A 132 13.65 8.02 33.52
N ALA A 133 14.83 7.45 33.25
CA ALA A 133 15.00 6.11 32.73
C ALA A 133 14.50 5.06 33.71
N GLN A 134 14.86 5.20 34.99
CA GLN A 134 14.37 4.33 36.05
C GLN A 134 12.84 4.36 36.13
N ALA A 135 12.26 5.56 36.25
CA ALA A 135 10.80 5.73 36.31
C ALA A 135 10.09 5.15 35.08
N LEU A 136 10.70 5.23 33.90
CA LEU A 136 10.13 4.66 32.68
C LEU A 136 10.12 3.12 32.73
N VAL A 137 11.23 2.52 33.14
CA VAL A 137 11.36 1.06 33.19
C VAL A 137 10.49 0.47 34.34
N ASP A 138 10.29 1.23 35.40
CA ASP A 138 9.41 0.87 36.51
C ASP A 138 7.91 0.88 36.13
N MET A 139 7.50 1.56 35.05
CA MET A 139 6.11 1.53 34.54
C MET A 139 5.69 0.16 33.97
N GLY A 140 6.64 -0.74 33.73
CA GLY A 140 6.41 -2.09 33.23
C GLY A 140 6.72 -2.26 31.74
N ASP A 141 7.08 -3.49 31.37
CA ASP A 141 7.69 -3.79 30.07
C ASP A 141 6.73 -3.52 28.90
N GLN A 142 5.43 -3.75 29.08
CA GLN A 142 4.40 -3.47 28.07
C GLN A 142 4.23 -1.97 27.82
N ALA A 143 4.28 -1.15 28.88
CA ALA A 143 4.17 0.30 28.75
C ALA A 143 5.39 0.87 28.03
N VAL A 144 6.59 0.37 28.35
CA VAL A 144 7.82 0.75 27.66
C VAL A 144 7.78 0.32 26.19
N ALA A 145 7.32 -0.89 25.88
CA ALA A 145 7.17 -1.37 24.50
C ALA A 145 6.29 -0.43 23.67
N HIS A 146 5.13 -0.04 24.22
CA HIS A 146 4.21 0.88 23.54
C HIS A 146 4.80 2.28 23.34
N ASP A 147 5.57 2.77 24.31
CA ASP A 147 6.29 4.03 24.19
C ASP A 147 7.36 3.97 23.10
N VAL A 148 8.10 2.85 23.00
CA VAL A 148 9.08 2.59 21.93
C VAL A 148 8.40 2.58 20.56
N GLU A 149 7.30 1.84 20.41
CA GLU A 149 6.56 1.76 19.15
C GLU A 149 6.05 3.13 18.69
N ARG A 150 5.47 3.92 19.60
CA ARG A 150 5.01 5.29 19.31
C ARG A 150 6.16 6.21 18.96
N PHE A 151 7.30 6.09 19.64
CA PHE A 151 8.51 6.84 19.33
C PHE A 151 9.04 6.52 17.93
N VAL A 152 9.18 5.23 17.61
CA VAL A 152 9.66 4.74 16.31
C VAL A 152 8.73 5.20 15.20
N ASN A 153 7.42 4.93 15.33
CA ASN A 153 6.42 5.34 14.34
C ASN A 153 6.45 6.85 14.09
N TYR A 154 6.48 7.67 15.15
CA TYR A 154 6.60 9.12 15.02
C TYR A 154 7.85 9.53 14.22
N HIS A 155 9.01 8.95 14.53
CA HIS A 155 10.27 9.29 13.89
C HIS A 155 10.38 8.76 12.45
N LEU A 156 9.77 7.62 12.13
CA LEU A 156 9.64 7.10 10.76
C LEU A 156 8.82 8.05 9.88
N TYR A 157 7.59 8.37 10.27
CA TYR A 157 6.75 9.30 9.51
C TYR A 157 7.39 10.69 9.41
N ARG A 158 8.08 11.14 10.45
CA ARG A 158 8.76 12.45 10.46
C ARG A 158 9.99 12.51 9.55
N THR A 159 10.73 11.43 9.42
CA THR A 159 11.90 11.36 8.53
C THR A 159 11.47 11.35 7.08
N VAL A 160 10.51 10.49 6.71
CA VAL A 160 9.95 10.43 5.35
C VAL A 160 9.24 11.75 4.98
N ALA A 161 8.45 12.33 5.88
CA ALA A 161 7.80 13.62 5.63
C ALA A 161 8.80 14.75 5.37
N ARG A 162 9.97 14.72 6.02
CA ARG A 162 11.05 15.69 5.78
C ARG A 162 11.74 15.46 4.43
N GLN A 163 12.06 14.22 4.09
CA GLN A 163 12.69 13.86 2.82
C GLN A 163 11.81 14.26 1.63
N ARG A 164 10.49 14.03 1.73
CA ARG A 164 9.52 14.33 0.67
C ARG A 164 8.91 15.72 0.74
N ASN A 165 9.36 16.57 1.66
CA ASN A 165 8.78 17.89 1.91
C ASN A 165 7.25 17.89 2.13
N VAL A 166 6.71 16.79 2.68
CA VAL A 166 5.28 16.67 3.01
C VAL A 166 5.04 17.36 4.34
N VAL A 167 4.19 18.39 4.33
CA VAL A 167 3.81 19.06 5.58
C VAL A 167 2.75 18.23 6.29
N VAL A 168 3.11 17.74 7.47
CA VAL A 168 2.23 17.03 8.41
C VAL A 168 1.97 17.94 9.60
N VAL A 169 0.69 18.05 10.00
CA VAL A 169 0.27 18.84 11.14
C VAL A 169 0.54 18.07 12.42
N ASP A 170 1.24 18.69 13.36
CA ASP A 170 1.53 18.11 14.67
C ASP A 170 0.62 18.71 15.74
N ARG A 171 -0.34 17.93 16.25
CA ARG A 171 -1.31 18.38 17.28
C ARG A 171 -0.64 18.88 18.56
N HIS A 172 0.52 18.33 18.90
CA HIS A 172 1.23 18.65 20.15
C HIS A 172 2.30 19.74 19.97
N ALA A 173 2.39 20.36 18.79
CA ALA A 173 3.25 21.52 18.55
C ALA A 173 2.61 22.83 19.06
N ASN A 174 3.38 23.90 19.05
CA ASN A 174 2.88 25.23 19.44
C ASN A 174 1.79 25.70 18.46
N LEU A 175 0.80 26.46 18.93
CA LEU A 175 -0.33 26.92 18.12
C LEU A 175 0.10 27.63 16.82
N LEU A 176 1.10 28.51 16.88
CA LEU A 176 1.63 29.19 15.69
C LEU A 176 2.22 28.20 14.67
N VAL A 177 2.95 27.19 15.15
CA VAL A 177 3.51 26.13 14.29
C VAL A 177 2.38 25.33 13.67
N CYS A 178 1.34 24.99 14.45
CA CYS A 178 0.15 24.31 13.95
C CYS A 178 -0.55 25.13 12.87
N MET A 179 -0.73 26.44 13.05
CA MET A 179 -1.36 27.32 12.05
C MET A 179 -0.56 27.35 10.75
N ILE A 180 0.76 27.55 10.83
CA ILE A 180 1.64 27.54 9.65
C ILE A 180 1.59 26.19 8.94
N GLN A 181 1.62 25.08 9.69
CA GLN A 181 1.50 23.72 9.15
C GLN A 181 0.14 23.51 8.46
N HIS A 182 -0.96 23.99 9.03
CA HIS A 182 -2.29 23.90 8.42
C HIS A 182 -2.35 24.67 7.10
N VAL A 183 -1.85 25.91 7.07
CA VAL A 183 -1.85 26.75 5.86
C VAL A 183 -1.01 26.09 4.76
N ARG A 184 0.20 25.62 5.10
CA ARG A 184 1.08 24.95 4.14
C ARG A 184 0.50 23.63 3.65
N ALA A 185 -0.06 22.81 4.55
CA ALA A 185 -0.72 21.56 4.20
C ALA A 185 -1.92 21.81 3.26
N ARG A 186 -2.78 22.80 3.56
CA ARG A 186 -3.91 23.16 2.70
C ARG A 186 -3.47 23.63 1.32
N ARG A 187 -2.38 24.42 1.24
CA ARG A 187 -1.79 24.83 -0.05
C ARG A 187 -1.27 23.63 -0.83
N GLN A 188 -0.56 22.69 -0.19
CA GLN A 188 -0.08 21.47 -0.83
C GLN A 188 -1.22 20.60 -1.34
N THR A 189 -2.25 20.32 -0.51
CA THR A 189 -3.42 19.54 -0.94
C THR A 189 -4.13 20.21 -2.12
N ARG A 190 -4.35 21.53 -2.06
CA ARG A 190 -4.95 22.26 -3.20
C ARG A 190 -4.12 22.15 -4.47
N LYS A 191 -2.78 22.19 -4.39
CA LYS A 191 -1.92 21.99 -5.57
C LYS A 191 -2.06 20.58 -6.13
N LEU A 192 -2.04 19.56 -5.28
CA LEU A 192 -2.20 18.16 -5.69
C LEU A 192 -3.56 17.90 -6.34
N VAL A 193 -4.64 18.35 -5.70
CA VAL A 193 -6.01 18.21 -6.22
C VAL A 193 -6.17 18.95 -7.54
N ARG A 194 -5.62 20.16 -7.69
CA ARG A 194 -5.64 20.89 -8.96
C ARG A 194 -4.85 20.17 -10.05
N ALA A 195 -3.69 19.63 -9.74
CA ALA A 195 -2.89 18.86 -10.70
C ALA A 195 -3.64 17.59 -11.15
N ALA A 196 -4.24 16.86 -10.21
CA ALA A 196 -5.05 15.68 -10.52
C ALA A 196 -6.27 16.03 -11.37
N ARG A 197 -7.00 17.11 -11.05
CA ARG A 197 -8.13 17.58 -11.86
C ARG A 197 -7.74 18.04 -13.25
N ARG A 198 -6.59 18.71 -13.40
CA ARG A 198 -6.05 19.07 -14.72
C ARG A 198 -5.72 17.82 -15.52
N ARG A 199 -5.00 16.87 -14.93
CA ARG A 199 -4.67 15.60 -15.58
C ARG A 199 -5.93 14.82 -15.98
N LEU A 200 -6.97 14.84 -15.14
CA LEU A 200 -8.27 14.26 -15.51
C LEU A 200 -8.90 14.95 -16.72
N ALA A 201 -8.92 16.29 -16.75
CA ALA A 201 -9.42 17.02 -17.91
C ALA A 201 -8.59 16.72 -19.17
N ASP A 202 -7.27 16.65 -19.06
CA ASP A 202 -6.37 16.28 -20.16
C ASP A 202 -6.71 14.85 -20.66
N ILE A 203 -6.87 13.89 -19.74
CA ILE A 203 -7.28 12.52 -20.07
C ILE A 203 -8.66 12.51 -20.75
N ASP A 204 -9.63 13.28 -20.27
CA ASP A 204 -10.96 13.34 -20.90
C ASP A 204 -10.88 13.92 -22.32
N THR A 205 -10.01 14.91 -22.57
CA THR A 205 -9.75 15.41 -23.92
C THR A 205 -9.04 14.41 -24.81
N GLU A 206 -8.04 13.69 -24.28
CA GLU A 206 -7.32 12.63 -25.01
C GLU A 206 -8.26 11.46 -25.31
N LEU A 207 -9.11 11.05 -24.36
CA LEU A 207 -10.14 10.04 -24.56
C LEU A 207 -11.09 10.49 -25.67
N PHE A 208 -11.68 11.67 -25.58
CA PHE A 208 -12.58 12.19 -26.60
C PHE A 208 -11.93 12.23 -28.00
N ALA A 209 -10.67 12.69 -28.10
CA ALA A 209 -9.93 12.67 -29.36
C ALA A 209 -9.74 11.24 -29.89
N THR A 210 -9.40 10.28 -29.02
CA THR A 210 -9.26 8.86 -29.40
C THR A 210 -10.58 8.17 -29.73
N GLU A 211 -11.70 8.61 -29.15
CA GLU A 211 -13.05 8.15 -29.50
C GLU A 211 -13.46 8.65 -30.88
N GLN A 212 -13.11 9.89 -31.24
CA GLN A 212 -13.38 10.44 -32.57
C GLN A 212 -12.56 9.75 -33.66
N LEU A 213 -11.40 9.17 -33.33
CA LEU A 213 -10.63 8.38 -34.28
C LEU A 213 -11.46 7.18 -34.78
N HIS A 214 -11.40 6.95 -36.09
CA HIS A 214 -12.13 5.87 -36.76
C HIS A 214 -13.64 5.91 -36.51
N ASN A 215 -14.25 7.10 -36.45
CA ASN A 215 -15.71 7.30 -36.33
C ASN A 215 -16.34 6.63 -35.10
N GLY A 216 -15.69 6.65 -33.93
CA GLY A 216 -16.24 6.04 -32.72
C GLY A 216 -15.97 4.54 -32.58
N LEU A 217 -15.22 3.94 -33.49
CA LEU A 217 -14.98 2.49 -33.50
C LEU A 217 -14.15 2.04 -32.29
N VAL A 218 -13.20 2.84 -31.83
CA VAL A 218 -12.38 2.55 -30.64
C VAL A 218 -13.26 2.41 -29.39
N ALA A 219 -14.16 3.37 -29.17
CA ALA A 219 -15.10 3.38 -28.05
C ALA A 219 -16.04 2.17 -28.10
N ARG A 220 -16.58 1.88 -29.29
CA ARG A 220 -17.48 0.74 -29.54
C ARG A 220 -16.78 -0.60 -29.29
N LEU A 221 -15.59 -0.82 -29.84
CA LEU A 221 -14.84 -2.06 -29.60
C LEU A 221 -14.51 -2.25 -28.12
N PHE A 222 -14.17 -1.17 -27.41
CA PHE A 222 -13.91 -1.23 -25.98
C PHE A 222 -15.17 -1.51 -25.15
N SER A 223 -16.31 -0.87 -25.46
CA SER A 223 -17.58 -1.13 -24.78
C SER A 223 -18.09 -2.55 -25.04
N LEU A 224 -17.85 -3.07 -26.25
CA LEU A 224 -18.21 -4.42 -26.62
C LEU A 224 -17.23 -5.47 -26.04
N GLY A 225 -16.13 -5.07 -25.42
CA GLY A 225 -15.16 -6.01 -24.84
C GLY A 225 -14.42 -6.89 -25.85
N ILE A 226 -14.44 -6.52 -27.13
CA ILE A 226 -13.87 -7.34 -28.22
C ILE A 226 -12.33 -7.28 -28.16
N ASP A 227 -11.67 -8.44 -28.21
CA ASP A 227 -10.22 -8.48 -28.39
C ASP A 227 -9.85 -8.33 -29.87
N LEU A 228 -9.27 -7.18 -30.22
CA LEU A 228 -8.87 -6.88 -31.58
C LEU A 228 -7.86 -7.90 -32.14
N ILE A 229 -7.06 -8.55 -31.28
CA ILE A 229 -6.09 -9.55 -31.73
C ILE A 229 -6.83 -10.78 -32.30
N GLU A 230 -7.89 -11.24 -31.63
CA GLU A 230 -8.72 -12.34 -32.10
C GLU A 230 -9.45 -11.98 -33.40
N VAL A 231 -9.91 -10.74 -33.53
CA VAL A 231 -10.53 -10.23 -34.76
C VAL A 231 -9.54 -10.19 -35.93
N LEU A 232 -8.31 -9.73 -35.70
CA LEU A 232 -7.27 -9.72 -36.73
C LEU A 232 -6.83 -11.14 -37.11
N ALA A 233 -6.80 -12.08 -36.17
CA ALA A 233 -6.56 -13.49 -36.47
C ALA A 233 -7.68 -14.08 -37.35
N ALA A 234 -8.95 -13.83 -37.00
CA ALA A 234 -10.11 -14.25 -37.78
C ALA A 234 -10.10 -13.64 -39.20
N ARG A 235 -9.68 -12.37 -39.33
CA ARG A 235 -9.49 -11.72 -40.62
C ARG A 235 -8.40 -12.40 -41.45
N HIS A 236 -7.25 -12.69 -40.86
CA HIS A 236 -6.16 -13.34 -41.59
C HIS A 236 -6.55 -14.76 -42.06
N GLU A 237 -7.32 -15.49 -41.26
CA GLU A 237 -7.89 -16.77 -41.68
C GLU A 237 -8.94 -16.63 -42.78
N TYR A 238 -9.73 -15.57 -42.75
CA TYR A 238 -10.71 -15.24 -43.78
C TYR A 238 -10.02 -14.90 -45.12
N GLU A 239 -8.98 -14.06 -45.10
CA GLU A 239 -8.17 -13.73 -46.30
C GLU A 239 -7.52 -14.99 -46.89
N LYS A 240 -6.89 -15.84 -46.05
CA LYS A 240 -6.34 -17.13 -46.49
C LYS A 240 -7.39 -18.05 -47.10
N ALA A 241 -8.60 -18.07 -46.56
CA ALA A 241 -9.68 -18.90 -47.08
C ALA A 241 -10.24 -18.34 -48.39
N LEU A 242 -10.34 -17.01 -48.52
CA LEU A 242 -10.69 -16.34 -49.79
C LEU A 242 -9.67 -16.66 -50.89
N GLU A 243 -8.38 -16.64 -50.59
CA GLU A 243 -7.30 -16.99 -51.52
C GLU A 243 -7.31 -18.46 -51.97
N LYS A 244 -8.00 -19.34 -51.24
CA LYS A 244 -8.19 -20.74 -51.64
C LYS A 244 -9.44 -20.98 -52.48
N MET A 245 -10.36 -20.02 -52.53
CA MET A 245 -11.59 -20.13 -53.31
C MET A 245 -11.35 -19.87 -54.80
N SER A 246 -12.19 -20.45 -55.66
CA SER A 246 -12.16 -20.21 -57.11
C SER A 246 -12.55 -18.76 -57.45
N ALA A 247 -12.06 -18.23 -58.58
CA ALA A 247 -12.31 -16.85 -58.98
C ALA A 247 -13.80 -16.50 -59.11
N ALA A 248 -14.65 -17.46 -59.49
CA ALA A 248 -16.10 -17.31 -59.52
C ALA A 248 -16.72 -17.19 -58.11
N ALA A 249 -16.26 -18.02 -57.17
CA ALA A 249 -16.72 -18.00 -55.78
C ALA A 249 -16.21 -16.76 -55.00
N ARG A 250 -15.04 -16.22 -55.38
CA ARG A 250 -14.54 -14.92 -54.89
C ARG A 250 -15.32 -13.71 -55.42
N LYS A 251 -16.07 -13.85 -56.50
CA LYS A 251 -16.91 -12.76 -57.03
C LYS A 251 -18.34 -12.78 -56.46
N SER A 252 -18.83 -13.92 -55.96
CA SER A 252 -20.16 -14.02 -55.34
C SER A 252 -20.19 -13.42 -53.93
N PRO A 253 -21.04 -12.41 -53.65
CA PRO A 253 -21.16 -11.78 -52.32
C PRO A 253 -21.66 -12.75 -51.24
N THR A 254 -22.59 -13.64 -51.59
CA THR A 254 -23.18 -14.64 -50.69
C THR A 254 -22.14 -15.59 -50.11
N LYS A 255 -21.25 -16.14 -50.94
CA LYS A 255 -20.20 -17.05 -50.45
C LYS A 255 -19.14 -16.36 -49.59
N LYS A 256 -18.94 -15.04 -49.77
CA LYS A 256 -18.07 -14.25 -48.89
C LYS A 256 -18.70 -14.06 -47.51
N LEU A 257 -20.00 -13.76 -47.48
CA LEU A 257 -20.75 -13.56 -46.24
C LEU A 257 -20.78 -14.86 -45.41
N GLU A 258 -21.09 -16.01 -46.03
CA GLU A 258 -21.06 -17.31 -45.35
C GLU A 258 -19.69 -17.63 -44.74
N LEU A 259 -18.61 -17.30 -45.46
CA LEU A 259 -17.25 -17.51 -44.98
C LEU A 259 -16.91 -16.58 -43.80
N TYR A 260 -17.33 -15.31 -43.88
CA TYR A 260 -17.19 -14.35 -42.79
C TYR A 260 -17.93 -14.83 -41.54
N GLU A 261 -19.21 -15.19 -41.67
CA GLU A 261 -20.03 -15.66 -40.55
C GLU A 261 -19.44 -16.88 -39.87
N LYS A 262 -18.90 -17.83 -40.65
CA LYS A 262 -18.23 -19.01 -40.12
C LYS A 262 -16.96 -18.68 -39.33
N LYS A 263 -16.22 -17.65 -39.75
CA LYS A 263 -14.95 -17.24 -39.12
C LYS A 263 -15.13 -16.30 -37.92
N THR A 264 -16.19 -15.52 -37.88
CA THR A 264 -16.52 -14.64 -36.74
C THR A 264 -17.48 -15.28 -35.73
N ALA A 265 -17.97 -16.50 -35.99
CA ALA A 265 -18.93 -17.20 -35.13
C ALA A 265 -18.48 -17.31 -33.66
N SER A 266 -17.21 -17.65 -33.41
CA SER A 266 -16.67 -17.78 -32.04
C SER A 266 -16.63 -16.46 -31.29
N ILE A 267 -16.31 -15.36 -31.97
CA ILE A 267 -16.26 -14.01 -31.41
C ILE A 267 -17.69 -13.55 -31.09
N ARG A 268 -18.64 -13.82 -31.99
CA ARG A 268 -20.06 -13.48 -31.80
C ARG A 268 -20.69 -14.24 -30.64
N SER A 269 -20.46 -15.56 -30.54
CA SER A 269 -20.99 -16.36 -29.44
C SER A 269 -20.41 -15.93 -28.09
N ALA A 270 -19.09 -15.72 -28.02
CA ALA A 270 -18.43 -15.28 -26.78
C ALA A 270 -18.96 -13.93 -26.27
N TYR A 271 -19.26 -12.99 -27.17
CA TYR A 271 -19.88 -11.73 -26.79
C TYR A 271 -21.32 -11.92 -26.31
N LEU A 272 -22.15 -12.66 -27.06
CA LEU A 272 -23.56 -12.88 -26.70
C LEU A 272 -23.71 -13.57 -25.34
N ASP A 273 -22.79 -14.46 -24.97
CA ASP A 273 -22.74 -15.10 -23.65
C ASP A 273 -22.34 -14.13 -22.52
N SER A 274 -21.62 -13.05 -22.85
CA SER A 274 -21.11 -12.07 -21.88
C SER A 274 -22.07 -10.93 -21.57
N VAL A 275 -23.10 -10.70 -22.39
CA VAL A 275 -24.05 -9.58 -22.21
C VAL A 275 -25.16 -9.97 -21.23
N PRO A 276 -25.23 -9.34 -20.04
CA PRO A 276 -26.30 -9.60 -19.09
C PRO A 276 -27.64 -9.00 -19.58
N GLY A 277 -28.74 -9.74 -19.39
CA GLY A 277 -30.10 -9.22 -19.62
C GLY A 277 -30.68 -9.42 -21.02
N LEU A 278 -30.09 -10.28 -21.85
CA LEU A 278 -30.68 -10.72 -23.12
C LEU A 278 -31.88 -11.66 -22.88
N ALA A 279 -33.03 -11.10 -22.52
CA ALA A 279 -34.25 -11.88 -22.23
C ALA A 279 -35.11 -12.18 -23.47
N GLY A 280 -35.00 -11.35 -24.52
CA GLY A 280 -35.79 -11.47 -25.74
C GLY A 280 -34.97 -11.73 -27.01
N LEU A 281 -35.56 -12.45 -27.97
CA LEU A 281 -34.96 -12.70 -29.30
C LEU A 281 -34.59 -11.40 -30.04
N LYS A 282 -35.36 -10.32 -29.81
CA LYS A 282 -35.10 -8.99 -30.36
C LYS A 282 -33.82 -8.37 -29.79
N ASP A 283 -33.56 -8.57 -28.51
CA ASP A 283 -32.37 -8.03 -27.84
C ASP A 283 -31.11 -8.77 -28.32
N VAL A 284 -31.21 -10.09 -28.50
CA VAL A 284 -30.15 -10.93 -29.09
C VAL A 284 -29.85 -10.50 -30.53
N GLN A 285 -30.88 -10.27 -31.35
CA GLN A 285 -30.68 -9.79 -32.73
C GLN A 285 -30.06 -8.40 -32.79
N LYS A 286 -30.42 -7.51 -31.87
CA LYS A 286 -29.84 -6.17 -31.79
C LYS A 286 -28.37 -6.22 -31.38
N ALA A 287 -28.05 -7.01 -30.36
CA ALA A 287 -26.68 -7.24 -29.91
C ALA A 287 -25.81 -7.86 -31.01
N ALA A 288 -26.33 -8.86 -31.74
CA ALA A 288 -25.62 -9.48 -32.85
C ALA A 288 -25.30 -8.46 -33.97
N LYS A 289 -26.27 -7.62 -34.34
CA LYS A 289 -26.07 -6.56 -35.35
C LYS A 289 -25.02 -5.55 -34.93
N GLU A 290 -24.99 -5.15 -33.66
CA GLU A 290 -24.02 -4.18 -33.15
C GLU A 290 -22.58 -4.70 -33.19
N ILE A 291 -22.37 -6.01 -32.93
CA ILE A 291 -21.05 -6.65 -33.07
C ILE A 291 -20.68 -6.76 -34.55
N ASP A 292 -21.59 -7.26 -35.39
CA ASP A 292 -21.32 -7.46 -36.81
C ASP A 292 -20.99 -6.14 -37.51
N ASP A 293 -21.70 -5.06 -37.18
CA ASP A 293 -21.39 -3.71 -37.68
C ASP A 293 -20.00 -3.22 -37.23
N ALA A 294 -19.53 -3.62 -36.05
CA ALA A 294 -18.19 -3.27 -35.55
C ALA A 294 -17.09 -4.13 -36.20
N LEU A 295 -17.34 -5.43 -36.34
CA LEU A 295 -16.41 -6.38 -36.96
C LEU A 295 -16.23 -6.10 -38.45
N LEU A 296 -17.30 -5.87 -39.20
CA LEU A 296 -17.23 -5.57 -40.63
C LEU A 296 -16.36 -4.33 -40.89
N LYS A 297 -16.51 -3.27 -40.09
CA LYS A 297 -15.66 -2.07 -40.20
C LYS A 297 -14.18 -2.34 -39.92
N VAL A 298 -13.85 -3.31 -39.06
CA VAL A 298 -12.46 -3.72 -38.83
C VAL A 298 -11.92 -4.56 -39.98
N PHE A 299 -12.78 -5.39 -40.59
CA PHE A 299 -12.43 -6.20 -41.76
C PHE A 299 -12.18 -5.34 -43.01
N ASP A 300 -12.84 -4.18 -43.12
CA ASP A 300 -12.67 -3.22 -44.22
C ASP A 300 -11.41 -2.35 -44.10
N PHE A 301 -10.71 -2.36 -42.96
CA PHE A 301 -9.51 -1.55 -42.76
C PHE A 301 -8.26 -2.12 -43.43
N ASP A 302 -7.31 -1.26 -43.78
CA ASP A 302 -5.97 -1.69 -44.21
C ASP A 302 -5.10 -2.12 -43.03
N MET A 303 -4.04 -2.90 -43.28
CA MET A 303 -3.11 -3.34 -42.21
C MET A 303 -2.48 -2.16 -41.45
N GLN A 304 -2.24 -1.03 -42.11
CA GLN A 304 -1.77 0.20 -41.42
C GLN A 304 -2.84 0.76 -40.49
N GLN A 305 -4.09 0.86 -40.95
CA GLN A 305 -5.23 1.32 -40.15
C GLN A 305 -5.51 0.39 -38.98
N CYS A 306 -5.37 -0.93 -39.15
CA CYS A 306 -5.49 -1.91 -38.05
C CYS A 306 -4.39 -1.72 -36.99
N ASN A 307 -3.15 -1.43 -37.41
CA ASN A 307 -2.06 -1.16 -36.48
C ASN A 307 -2.28 0.14 -35.70
N ASP A 308 -2.78 1.18 -36.36
CA ASP A 308 -3.12 2.45 -35.70
C ASP A 308 -4.33 2.30 -34.77
N LEU A 309 -5.35 1.54 -35.17
CA LEU A 309 -6.47 1.17 -34.32
C LEU A 309 -6.02 0.41 -33.06
N MET A 310 -5.10 -0.54 -33.21
CA MET A 310 -4.52 -1.27 -32.09
C MET A 310 -3.75 -0.34 -31.13
N ARG A 311 -2.98 0.62 -31.65
CA ARG A 311 -2.30 1.64 -30.84
C ARG A 311 -3.33 2.53 -30.11
N ALA A 312 -4.37 2.96 -30.79
CA ALA A 312 -5.44 3.78 -30.23
C ALA A 312 -6.19 3.03 -29.11
N LEU A 313 -6.55 1.76 -29.32
CA LEU A 313 -7.20 0.92 -28.30
C LEU A 313 -6.30 0.68 -27.08
N LYS A 314 -4.99 0.45 -27.28
CA LYS A 314 -4.03 0.35 -26.17
C LYS A 314 -3.99 1.65 -25.35
N ARG A 315 -3.91 2.80 -26.02
CA ARG A 315 -3.94 4.13 -25.38
C ARG A 315 -5.26 4.36 -24.63
N TYR A 316 -6.40 4.05 -25.25
CA TYR A 316 -7.71 4.18 -24.63
C TYR A 316 -7.85 3.33 -23.36
N ARG A 317 -7.37 2.08 -23.39
CA ARG A 317 -7.30 1.18 -22.22
C ARG A 317 -6.42 1.74 -21.10
N THR A 318 -5.27 2.32 -21.41
CA THR A 318 -4.39 2.92 -20.40
C THR A 318 -4.99 4.18 -19.80
N LEU A 319 -5.60 5.04 -20.62
CA LEU A 319 -6.21 6.30 -20.19
C LEU A 319 -7.45 6.05 -19.32
N THR A 320 -8.31 5.10 -19.67
CA THR A 320 -9.47 4.72 -18.84
C THR A 320 -9.06 4.14 -17.49
N ARG A 321 -7.94 3.40 -17.41
CA ARG A 321 -7.38 2.92 -16.13
C ARG A 321 -6.82 4.09 -15.31
N GLU A 322 -6.04 4.97 -15.92
CA GLU A 322 -5.47 6.16 -15.25
C GLU A 322 -6.59 7.06 -14.71
N ARG A 323 -7.65 7.29 -15.50
CA ARG A 323 -8.84 8.05 -15.09
C ARG A 323 -9.49 7.44 -13.84
N LYS A 324 -9.80 6.14 -13.86
CA LYS A 324 -10.40 5.44 -12.70
C LYS A 324 -9.51 5.54 -11.47
N GLU A 325 -8.20 5.40 -11.62
CA GLU A 325 -7.27 5.57 -10.49
C GLU A 325 -7.27 6.99 -9.94
N LEU A 326 -7.27 8.01 -10.80
CA LEU A 326 -7.29 9.41 -10.38
C LEU A 326 -8.63 9.79 -9.72
N GLU A 327 -9.76 9.30 -10.24
CA GLU A 327 -11.08 9.46 -9.63
C GLU A 327 -11.14 8.78 -8.24
N LEU A 328 -10.57 7.58 -8.10
CA LEU A 328 -10.45 6.91 -6.80
C LEU A 328 -9.54 7.67 -5.82
N ARG A 329 -8.47 8.30 -6.31
CA ARG A 329 -7.59 9.14 -5.49
C ARG A 329 -8.32 10.39 -5.00
N LEU A 330 -9.13 11.02 -5.85
CA LEU A 330 -9.89 12.23 -5.52
C LEU A 330 -11.15 11.98 -4.68
N SER A 331 -11.77 10.79 -4.76
CA SER A 331 -12.98 10.44 -4.00
C SER A 331 -12.69 9.92 -2.60
N ARG A 332 -11.46 9.47 -2.33
CA ARG A 332 -10.99 9.07 -1.00
C ARG A 332 -10.41 10.23 -0.17
N ASP A 333 -10.38 11.43 -0.76
CA ASP A 333 -10.07 12.71 -0.11
C ASP A 333 -11.35 13.46 0.26
#